data_AF-A0A2X3EJ14-F1
#
_entry.id   AF-A0A2X3EJ14-F1
#
_cell.length_a   1.000
_cell.length_b   1.000
_cell.length_c   1.000
_cell.angle_alpha   90.00
_cell.angle_beta   90.00
_cell.angle_gamma   90.00
#
_symmetry.space_group_name_H-M   'P 1'
#
loop_
_entity.id
_entity.type
_entity.pdbx_description
1 polymer ?
#
loop_
_entity_poly.entity_id
_entity_poly.type
_entity_poly.pdbx_seq_one_letter_code
_entity_poly.pdbx_strand_id
1 'polypeptide(L)'
;MKQEKRGIYNVTFNEKKATPILKDIELIQNAVIEYIAMYVRGYHNPNKDKGRGAEHIKLHLESGSEGEITIQELLNLGHSLREYLKNFNEPFIDNKGGKVFEWQNEENVRFRAIVARVSSGTDLPSYTHSNEQIISFYSDRNFNERMEFKNPKVKAYYENLHLQSQDAQIKVFRKRR
;
A
#
# COMPACT_ATOMS: atom_id res chain seq x y z
N MET A 1 -42.62 22.07 -38.29
CA MET A 1 -41.96 22.16 -36.97
C MET A 1 -40.58 21.53 -37.09
N LYS A 2 -39.50 22.25 -36.76
CA LYS A 2 -38.10 21.79 -36.84
C LYS A 2 -37.36 22.18 -35.55
N GLN A 3 -36.45 21.26 -35.15
CA GLN A 3 -35.35 21.34 -34.18
C GLN A 3 -35.69 21.32 -32.68
N GLU A 4 -34.96 20.63 -31.78
CA GLU A 4 -33.87 19.63 -31.87
C GLU A 4 -33.73 18.96 -30.48
N LYS A 5 -33.68 17.61 -30.43
CA LYS A 5 -33.22 16.84 -29.25
C LYS A 5 -31.69 16.83 -29.22
N ARG A 6 -31.02 17.84 -28.69
CA ARG A 6 -29.55 17.80 -28.47
C ARG A 6 -29.12 18.63 -27.26
N GLY A 7 -29.32 18.10 -26.06
CA GLY A 7 -28.94 18.79 -24.82
C GLY A 7 -28.20 17.95 -23.77
N ILE A 8 -27.89 16.68 -24.03
CA ILE A 8 -27.36 15.77 -23.00
C ILE A 8 -26.02 15.11 -23.40
N TYR A 9 -25.54 15.30 -24.63
CA TYR A 9 -24.31 14.65 -25.14
C TYR A 9 -23.05 15.52 -25.14
N ASN A 10 -23.03 16.68 -24.44
CA ASN A 10 -21.86 17.59 -24.45
C ASN A 10 -21.18 17.83 -23.09
N VAL A 11 -21.62 17.15 -22.03
CA VAL A 11 -20.99 17.27 -20.69
C VAL A 11 -20.09 16.09 -20.31
N THR A 12 -20.18 14.96 -21.01
CA THR A 12 -19.37 13.77 -20.73
C THR A 12 -18.03 13.72 -21.47
N PHE A 13 -17.84 14.51 -22.53
CA PHE A 13 -16.60 14.52 -23.34
C PHE A 13 -16.08 15.94 -23.59
N ASN A 14 -16.02 16.77 -22.54
CA ASN A 14 -15.34 18.06 -22.62
C ASN A 14 -14.11 18.04 -21.72
N GLU A 15 -12.99 17.61 -22.31
CA GLU A 15 -11.68 17.45 -21.67
C GLU A 15 -11.25 18.71 -20.89
N LYS A 16 -11.71 19.90 -21.31
CA LYS A 16 -11.40 21.20 -20.69
C LYS A 16 -11.94 21.40 -19.27
N LYS A 17 -13.01 20.70 -18.85
CA LYS A 17 -13.52 20.74 -17.46
C LYS A 17 -13.11 19.51 -16.64
N ALA A 18 -12.72 18.43 -17.30
CA ALA A 18 -12.09 17.29 -16.64
C ALA A 18 -10.70 17.68 -16.13
N THR A 19 -9.91 18.46 -16.87
CA THR A 19 -8.55 18.84 -16.45
C THR A 19 -8.49 19.61 -15.11
N PRO A 20 -9.35 20.62 -14.83
CA PRO A 20 -9.36 21.28 -13.52
C PRO A 20 -9.76 20.34 -12.38
N ILE A 21 -10.81 19.53 -12.56
CA ILE A 21 -11.28 18.57 -11.54
C ILE A 21 -10.21 17.50 -11.26
N LEU A 22 -9.52 17.02 -12.30
CA LEU A 22 -8.41 16.06 -12.17
C LEU A 22 -7.24 16.67 -11.42
N LYS A 23 -6.86 17.92 -11.73
CA LYS A 23 -5.82 18.66 -11.01
C LYS A 23 -6.19 18.88 -9.54
N ASP A 24 -7.44 19.18 -9.23
CA ASP A 24 -7.92 19.37 -7.86
C ASP A 24 -7.88 18.05 -7.06
N ILE A 25 -8.27 16.93 -7.69
CA ILE A 25 -8.19 15.59 -7.09
C ILE A 25 -6.72 15.20 -6.86
N GLU A 26 -5.85 15.44 -7.84
CA GLU A 26 -4.40 15.20 -7.71
C GLU A 26 -3.79 16.05 -6.59
N LEU A 27 -4.22 17.31 -6.45
CA LEU A 27 -3.78 18.19 -5.37
C LEU A 27 -4.22 17.69 -4.00
N ILE A 28 -5.47 17.21 -3.87
CA ILE A 28 -6.00 16.63 -2.64
C ILE A 28 -5.27 15.31 -2.31
N GLN A 29 -5.04 14.46 -3.30
CA GLN A 29 -4.29 13.22 -3.13
C GLN A 29 -2.85 13.51 -2.68
N ASN A 30 -2.19 14.46 -3.34
CA ASN A 30 -0.85 14.92 -2.94
C ASN A 30 -0.86 15.48 -1.52
N ALA A 31 -1.85 16.29 -1.14
CA ALA A 31 -1.98 16.81 0.22
C ALA A 31 -2.29 15.73 1.26
N VAL A 32 -3.01 14.66 0.90
CA VAL A 32 -3.28 13.51 1.78
C VAL A 32 -2.06 12.63 1.92
N ILE A 33 -1.35 12.33 0.83
CA ILE A 33 -0.06 11.64 0.84
C ILE A 33 0.93 12.45 1.66
N GLU A 34 1.04 13.75 1.38
CA GLU A 34 1.87 14.68 2.11
C GLU A 34 1.43 14.77 3.57
N TYR A 35 0.16 14.73 3.93
CA TYR A 35 -0.28 14.73 5.34
C TYR A 35 0.02 13.42 6.07
N ILE A 36 -0.29 12.28 5.45
CA ILE A 36 0.05 10.93 5.96
C ILE A 36 1.56 10.79 6.13
N ALA A 37 2.31 11.46 5.26
CA ALA A 37 3.75 11.39 5.21
C ALA A 37 4.47 12.60 5.84
N MET A 38 3.77 13.68 6.20
CA MET A 38 4.28 14.87 6.90
C MET A 38 4.63 14.54 8.35
N TYR A 39 4.00 13.50 8.91
CA TYR A 39 4.40 12.90 10.19
C TYR A 39 5.65 12.00 10.07
N VAL A 40 6.16 11.75 8.86
CA VAL A 40 7.37 10.97 8.58
C VAL A 40 8.15 11.64 7.44
N ARG A 41 8.92 12.72 7.74
CA ARG A 41 9.86 13.31 6.76
C ARG A 41 10.65 12.18 6.09
N GLY A 42 10.34 11.94 4.82
CA GLY A 42 11.00 10.94 4.02
C GLY A 42 12.30 11.46 3.43
N TYR A 43 13.09 10.56 2.89
CA TYR A 43 14.24 10.89 2.06
C TYR A 43 14.29 9.85 0.98
N HIS A 44 14.57 10.23 -0.26
CA HIS A 44 14.90 9.28 -1.30
C HIS A 44 16.09 9.77 -2.10
N ASN A 45 17.06 8.89 -2.32
CA ASN A 45 18.20 9.11 -3.18
C ASN A 45 18.01 8.32 -4.48
N PRO A 46 17.63 8.97 -5.58
CA PRO A 46 17.36 8.29 -6.84
C PRO A 46 18.61 7.61 -7.42
N ASN A 47 19.80 8.16 -7.16
CA ASN A 47 21.06 7.60 -7.68
C ASN A 47 21.48 6.28 -7.01
N LYS A 48 20.91 5.96 -5.84
CA LYS A 48 21.26 4.76 -5.07
C LYS A 48 20.07 3.84 -4.84
N ASP A 49 18.90 4.21 -5.37
CA ASP A 49 17.60 3.61 -5.06
C ASP A 49 17.44 3.32 -3.55
N LYS A 50 17.73 4.35 -2.75
CA LYS A 50 17.71 4.24 -1.28
C LYS A 50 16.88 5.36 -0.72
N GLY A 51 15.83 5.00 -0.01
CA GLY A 51 15.01 5.97 0.69
C GLY A 51 14.38 5.44 1.97
N ARG A 52 13.64 6.33 2.62
CA ARG A 52 12.78 6.04 3.76
C ARG A 52 11.58 6.97 3.79
N GLY A 53 10.51 6.54 4.43
CA GLY A 53 9.35 7.37 4.76
C GLY A 53 8.60 7.87 3.53
N ALA A 54 8.01 9.05 3.64
CA ALA A 54 7.18 9.70 2.62
C ALA A 54 7.68 9.55 1.18
N GLU A 55 8.88 10.08 0.93
CA GLU A 55 9.49 10.16 -0.40
C GLU A 55 9.73 8.79 -1.02
N HIS A 56 10.02 7.78 -0.19
CA HIS A 56 10.22 6.43 -0.70
C HIS A 56 8.90 5.73 -1.00
N ILE A 57 7.88 5.90 -0.14
CA ILE A 57 6.54 5.35 -0.36
C ILE A 57 5.90 5.96 -1.63
N LYS A 58 6.16 7.24 -1.91
CA LYS A 58 5.64 7.92 -3.09
C LYS A 58 6.03 7.23 -4.40
N LEU A 59 7.23 6.64 -4.48
CA LEU A 59 7.66 5.89 -5.66
C LEU A 59 6.75 4.71 -5.95
N HIS A 60 6.26 4.04 -4.91
CA HIS A 60 5.34 2.93 -5.04
C HIS A 60 3.90 3.38 -5.35
N LEU A 61 3.57 4.68 -5.29
CA LEU A 61 2.28 5.19 -5.75
C LEU A 61 2.28 5.52 -7.25
N GLU A 62 3.45 5.50 -7.90
CA GLU A 62 3.56 5.69 -9.34
C GLU A 62 3.05 4.44 -10.07
N SER A 63 2.16 4.63 -11.04
CA SER A 63 1.58 3.51 -11.77
C SER A 63 2.64 2.76 -12.58
N GLY A 64 2.68 1.43 -12.44
CA GLY A 64 3.68 0.56 -13.06
C GLY A 64 5.02 0.50 -12.32
N SER A 65 5.15 1.17 -11.17
CA SER A 65 6.37 1.11 -10.35
C SER A 65 6.59 -0.27 -9.73
N GLU A 66 7.85 -0.64 -9.54
CA GLU A 66 8.18 -1.83 -8.75
C GLU A 66 7.64 -1.66 -7.32
N GLY A 67 6.78 -2.58 -6.88
CA GLY A 67 6.16 -2.55 -5.55
C GLY A 67 4.91 -1.69 -5.44
N GLU A 68 4.25 -1.42 -6.57
CA GLU A 68 3.10 -0.53 -6.70
C GLU A 68 2.01 -0.76 -5.63
N ILE A 69 1.60 0.32 -4.97
CA ILE A 69 0.47 0.40 -4.05
C ILE A 69 -0.51 1.45 -4.54
N THR A 70 -1.78 1.27 -4.20
CA THR A 70 -2.81 2.28 -4.45
C THR A 70 -2.92 3.25 -3.28
N ILE A 71 -3.49 4.43 -3.53
CA ILE A 71 -3.82 5.39 -2.47
C ILE A 71 -4.76 4.76 -1.43
N GLN A 72 -5.71 3.92 -1.88
CA GLN A 72 -6.64 3.24 -0.97
C GLN A 72 -5.92 2.25 -0.04
N GLU A 73 -4.90 1.55 -0.53
CA GLU A 73 -4.06 0.65 0.28
C GLU A 73 -3.22 1.43 1.29
N LEU A 74 -2.65 2.57 0.88
CA LEU A 74 -1.93 3.45 1.80
C LEU A 74 -2.85 3.99 2.91
N LEU A 75 -4.06 4.44 2.55
CA LEU A 75 -5.07 4.90 3.51
C LEU A 75 -5.53 3.78 4.47
N ASN A 76 -5.56 2.54 3.99
CA ASN A 76 -5.95 1.38 4.78
C ASN A 76 -4.79 0.77 5.59
N LEU A 77 -3.56 1.26 5.45
CA LEU A 77 -2.38 0.69 6.11
C LEU A 77 -2.58 0.52 7.63
N GLY A 78 -3.15 1.52 8.30
CA GLY A 78 -3.43 1.43 9.74
C GLY A 78 -4.39 0.30 10.12
N HIS A 79 -5.38 0.00 9.29
CA HIS A 79 -6.27 -1.16 9.50
C HIS A 79 -5.52 -2.47 9.26
N SER A 80 -4.75 -2.57 8.17
CA SER A 80 -3.95 -3.76 7.86
C SER A 80 -2.95 -4.10 8.97
N LEU A 81 -2.27 -3.10 9.55
CA LEU A 81 -1.36 -3.32 10.68
C LEU A 81 -2.08 -3.84 11.94
N ARG A 82 -3.30 -3.39 12.21
CA ARG A 82 -4.10 -3.90 13.34
C ARG A 82 -4.56 -5.33 13.12
N GLU A 83 -5.02 -5.68 11.92
CA GLU A 83 -5.40 -7.06 11.59
C GLU A 83 -4.18 -8.00 11.64
N TYR A 84 -3.02 -7.55 11.17
CA TYR A 84 -1.77 -8.28 11.36
C TYR A 84 -1.50 -8.57 12.84
N LEU A 85 -1.53 -7.55 13.69
CA LEU A 85 -1.25 -7.70 15.12
C LEU A 85 -2.28 -8.59 15.83
N LYS A 86 -3.54 -8.58 15.39
CA LYS A 86 -4.58 -9.49 15.89
C LYS A 86 -4.26 -10.96 15.59
N ASN A 87 -3.69 -11.25 14.42
CA ASN A 87 -3.39 -12.62 13.99
C ASN A 87 -2.02 -13.12 14.49
N PHE A 88 -1.05 -12.22 14.67
CA PHE A 88 0.35 -12.59 14.93
C PHE A 88 0.92 -12.02 16.24
N ASN A 89 0.18 -11.18 16.97
CA ASN A 89 0.52 -10.48 18.22
C ASN A 89 1.68 -9.47 18.13
N GLU A 90 2.71 -9.76 17.33
CA GLU A 90 3.92 -8.94 17.22
C GLU A 90 4.47 -8.91 15.79
N PRO A 91 5.16 -7.83 15.37
CA PRO A 91 5.88 -7.80 14.11
C PRO A 91 7.04 -8.79 14.10
N PHE A 92 7.41 -9.23 12.90
CA PHE A 92 8.68 -9.93 12.73
C PHE A 92 9.84 -8.94 12.85
N ILE A 93 10.87 -9.27 13.62
CA ILE A 93 12.07 -8.44 13.72
C ILE A 93 13.10 -8.98 12.73
N ASP A 94 13.50 -8.17 11.76
CA ASP A 94 14.54 -8.57 10.80
C ASP A 94 15.95 -8.51 11.41
N ASN A 95 16.93 -8.98 10.65
CA ASN A 95 18.33 -9.01 11.08
C ASN A 95 18.95 -7.63 11.35
N LYS A 96 18.28 -6.54 10.95
CA LYS A 96 18.70 -5.15 11.17
C LYS A 96 17.88 -4.49 12.29
N GLY A 97 17.02 -5.24 12.98
CA GLY A 97 16.13 -4.73 14.03
C GLY A 97 14.90 -3.98 13.50
N GLY A 98 14.63 -4.05 12.20
CA GLY A 98 13.43 -3.50 11.59
C GLY A 98 12.20 -4.36 11.91
N LYS A 99 11.11 -3.72 12.30
CA LYS A 99 9.81 -4.36 12.48
C LYS A 99 9.15 -4.53 11.11
N VAL A 100 8.92 -5.77 10.73
CA VAL A 100 8.36 -6.16 9.45
C VAL A 100 6.94 -6.67 9.67
N PHE A 101 6.01 -6.08 8.92
CA PHE A 101 4.61 -6.47 8.85
C PHE A 101 4.34 -6.93 7.43
N GLU A 102 3.75 -8.11 7.29
CA GLU A 102 3.50 -8.72 5.98
C GLU A 102 2.13 -9.37 5.95
N TRP A 103 1.42 -9.18 4.85
CA TRP A 103 0.10 -9.79 4.67
C TRP A 103 -0.18 -10.01 3.19
N GLN A 104 -1.23 -10.79 2.92
CA GLN A 104 -1.79 -11.01 1.60
C GLN A 104 -3.24 -10.52 1.58
N ASN A 105 -3.64 -9.83 0.52
CA ASN A 105 -5.05 -9.50 0.29
C ASN A 105 -5.79 -10.66 -0.43
N GLU A 106 -7.08 -10.47 -0.65
CA GLU A 106 -7.95 -11.43 -1.33
C GLU A 106 -7.59 -11.63 -2.81
N GLU A 107 -6.96 -10.63 -3.44
CA GLU A 107 -6.45 -10.69 -4.82
C GLU A 107 -5.08 -11.38 -4.92
N ASN A 108 -4.61 -12.00 -3.84
CA ASN A 108 -3.30 -12.66 -3.71
C ASN A 108 -2.06 -11.74 -3.82
N VAL A 109 -2.26 -10.43 -3.79
CA VAL A 109 -1.19 -9.43 -3.70
C VAL A 109 -0.60 -9.44 -2.30
N ARG A 110 0.72 -9.49 -2.21
CA ARG A 110 1.45 -9.50 -0.93
C ARG A 110 1.99 -8.10 -0.65
N PHE A 111 1.87 -7.68 0.60
CA PHE A 111 2.30 -6.37 1.06
C PHE A 111 3.35 -6.51 2.16
N ARG A 112 4.25 -5.54 2.21
CA ARG A 112 5.22 -5.40 3.30
C ARG A 112 5.28 -3.95 3.75
N ALA A 113 5.15 -3.75 5.05
CA ALA A 113 5.45 -2.49 5.72
C ALA A 113 6.63 -2.69 6.67
N ILE A 114 7.59 -1.76 6.64
CA ILE A 114 8.80 -1.81 7.47
C ILE A 114 8.79 -0.59 8.38
N VAL A 115 8.84 -0.84 9.69
CA VAL A 115 8.99 0.17 10.73
C VAL A 115 10.39 0.06 11.32
N ALA A 116 11.12 1.16 11.34
CA ALA A 116 12.47 1.19 11.89
C ALA A 116 12.71 2.45 12.72
N ARG A 117 13.69 2.36 13.62
CA ARG A 117 14.12 3.53 14.38
C ARG A 117 14.91 4.47 13.49
N VAL A 118 14.49 5.73 13.43
CA VAL A 118 15.17 6.81 12.72
C VAL A 118 15.97 7.63 13.74
N SER A 119 17.28 7.75 13.53
CA SER A 119 18.12 8.62 14.37
C SER A 119 17.83 10.09 14.09
N SER A 120 17.72 10.88 15.17
CA SER A 120 17.43 12.32 15.20
C SER A 120 18.61 13.18 14.75
N GLY A 121 19.07 12.99 13.51
CA GLY A 121 20.10 13.83 12.88
C GLY A 121 19.52 14.91 11.95
N THR A 122 18.19 15.02 11.87
CA THR A 122 17.47 15.96 11.00
C THR A 122 16.26 16.50 11.74
N ASP A 123 16.03 17.80 11.65
CA ASP A 123 15.02 18.60 12.35
C ASP A 123 13.58 18.03 12.24
N LEU A 124 13.25 17.04 13.07
CA LEU A 124 11.86 16.62 13.28
C LEU A 124 11.37 17.22 14.60
N PRO A 125 10.16 17.81 14.63
CA PRO A 125 9.59 18.29 15.87
C PRO A 125 9.29 17.10 16.80
N SER A 126 9.73 17.22 18.05
CA SER A 126 9.83 16.20 19.11
C SER A 126 8.48 15.66 19.63
N TYR A 127 7.43 15.57 18.81
CA TYR A 127 6.07 15.23 19.26
C TYR A 127 5.75 13.72 19.26
N THR A 128 6.59 12.87 18.68
CA THR A 128 6.36 11.41 18.69
C THR A 128 7.28 10.73 19.70
N HIS A 129 6.71 10.17 20.76
CA HIS A 129 7.45 9.53 21.86
C HIS A 129 8.16 8.22 21.46
N SER A 130 7.99 7.76 20.22
CA SER A 130 8.79 6.70 19.60
C SER A 130 9.61 7.27 18.43
N ASN A 131 10.91 6.97 18.40
CA ASN A 131 11.76 7.24 17.24
C ASN A 131 11.50 6.24 16.09
N GLU A 132 10.42 5.46 16.16
CA GLU A 132 10.07 4.42 15.20
C GLU A 132 9.11 4.99 14.16
N GLN A 133 9.43 4.79 12.88
CA GLN A 133 8.67 5.32 11.76
C GLN A 133 8.52 4.25 10.69
N ILE A 134 7.41 4.29 9.95
CA ILE A 134 7.27 3.48 8.73
C ILE A 134 8.25 4.03 7.70
N ILE A 135 9.27 3.24 7.37
CA ILE A 135 10.30 3.65 6.41
C ILE A 135 10.00 3.17 4.99
N SER A 136 9.17 2.14 4.82
CA SER A 136 8.77 1.65 3.50
C SER A 136 7.44 0.91 3.59
N PHE A 137 6.62 1.03 2.55
CA PHE A 137 5.38 0.30 2.36
C PHE A 137 5.19 0.06 0.87
N TYR A 138 5.10 -1.21 0.48
CA TYR A 138 5.07 -1.64 -0.92
C TYR A 138 4.37 -3.00 -1.05
N SER A 139 3.99 -3.34 -2.28
CA SER A 139 3.42 -4.65 -2.64
C SER A 139 4.41 -5.50 -3.45
N ASP A 140 4.00 -6.70 -3.88
CA ASP A 140 4.74 -7.52 -4.83
C ASP A 140 4.34 -7.29 -6.30
N ARG A 141 3.53 -6.25 -6.58
CA ARG A 141 3.20 -5.86 -7.95
C ARG A 141 4.46 -5.40 -8.69
N ASN A 142 4.52 -5.74 -9.97
CA ASN A 142 5.60 -5.37 -10.89
C ASN A 142 7.00 -5.88 -10.46
N PHE A 143 7.08 -6.83 -9.52
CA PHE A 143 8.31 -7.56 -9.23
C PHE A 143 8.52 -8.67 -10.28
N ASN A 144 9.78 -9.00 -10.57
CA ASN A 144 10.11 -10.14 -11.43
C ASN A 144 9.72 -11.48 -10.79
N GLU A 145 9.78 -11.55 -9.47
CA GLU A 145 9.43 -12.73 -8.69
C GLU A 145 8.47 -12.35 -7.57
N ARG A 146 7.56 -13.27 -7.24
CA ARG A 146 6.59 -13.07 -6.17
C ARG A 146 7.30 -12.89 -4.84
N MET A 147 6.93 -11.88 -4.06
CA MET A 147 7.55 -11.62 -2.77
C MET A 147 7.36 -12.80 -1.81
N GLU A 148 8.45 -13.28 -1.23
CA GLU A 148 8.41 -14.24 -0.14
C GLU A 148 8.20 -13.55 1.21
N PHE A 149 7.38 -14.16 2.07
CA PHE A 149 7.22 -13.70 3.45
C PHE A 149 8.49 -13.96 4.26
N LYS A 150 8.99 -12.93 4.94
CA LYS A 150 10.12 -13.04 5.86
C LYS A 150 9.71 -13.75 7.15
N ASN A 151 8.49 -13.51 7.63
CA ASN A 151 7.99 -14.17 8.83
C ASN A 151 7.50 -15.61 8.51
N PRO A 152 8.13 -16.66 9.04
CA PRO A 152 7.68 -18.04 8.80
C PRO A 152 6.25 -18.31 9.29
N LYS A 153 5.81 -17.63 10.35
CA LYS A 153 4.43 -17.75 10.86
C LYS A 153 3.41 -17.20 9.86
N VAL A 154 3.74 -16.08 9.22
CA VAL A 154 2.89 -15.47 8.17
C VAL A 154 2.86 -16.37 6.94
N LYS A 155 4.03 -16.90 6.54
CA LYS A 155 4.13 -17.87 5.45
C LYS A 155 3.20 -19.08 5.68
N ALA A 156 3.34 -19.75 6.81
CA ALA A 156 2.52 -20.91 7.16
C ALA A 156 1.03 -20.57 7.24
N TYR A 157 0.67 -19.39 7.76
CA TYR A 157 -0.72 -18.94 7.84
C TYR A 157 -1.38 -18.86 6.46
N TYR A 158 -0.74 -18.17 5.50
CA TYR A 158 -1.31 -18.01 4.16
C TYR A 158 -1.24 -19.28 3.31
N GLU A 159 -0.23 -20.13 3.50
CA GLU A 159 -0.18 -21.46 2.87
C GLU A 159 -1.36 -22.33 3.34
N ASN A 160 -1.63 -22.37 4.64
CA ASN A 160 -2.76 -23.11 5.20
C ASN A 160 -4.12 -22.57 4.72
N LEU A 161 -4.26 -21.25 4.61
CA LEU A 161 -5.49 -20.63 4.10
C LEU A 161 -5.78 -21.05 2.66
N HIS A 162 -4.75 -21.15 1.82
CA HIS A 162 -4.91 -21.65 0.44
C HIS A 162 -5.35 -23.11 0.42
N LEU A 163 -4.73 -23.98 1.22
CA LEU A 163 -5.10 -25.39 1.30
C LEU A 163 -6.57 -25.58 1.71
N GLN A 164 -7.02 -24.85 2.75
CA GLN A 164 -8.42 -24.90 3.19
C GLN A 164 -9.39 -24.43 2.12
N SER A 165 -9.03 -23.37 1.37
CA SER A 165 -9.86 -22.86 0.28
C SER A 165 -10.02 -23.87 -0.87
N GLN A 166 -8.95 -24.59 -1.21
CA GLN A 166 -8.97 -25.64 -2.25
C GLN A 166 -9.81 -26.83 -1.81
N ASP A 167 -9.65 -27.30 -0.57
CA ASP A 167 -10.44 -28.39 -0.01
C ASP A 167 -11.94 -28.06 0.04
N ALA A 168 -12.30 -26.82 0.37
CA ALA A 168 -13.68 -26.36 0.37
C ALA A 168 -14.30 -26.40 -1.04
N GLN A 169 -13.57 -25.95 -2.05
CA GLN A 169 -14.03 -25.98 -3.45
C GLN A 169 -14.24 -27.42 -3.95
N ILE A 170 -13.33 -28.34 -3.64
CA ILE A 170 -13.43 -29.76 -4.02
C ILE A 170 -14.67 -30.41 -3.39
N LYS A 171 -14.96 -30.13 -2.12
CA LYS A 171 -16.14 -30.67 -1.42
C LYS A 171 -17.45 -30.16 -2.03
N VAL A 172 -17.52 -28.88 -2.40
CA VAL A 172 -18.70 -28.31 -3.08
C VAL A 172 -18.92 -28.96 -4.44
N PHE A 173 -17.86 -29.18 -5.22
CA PHE A 173 -17.95 -29.84 -6.52
C PHE A 173 -18.45 -31.29 -6.41
N ARG A 174 -17.97 -32.06 -5.42
CA ARG A 174 -18.39 -33.45 -5.20
C ARG A 174 -19.84 -33.60 -4.74
N LYS A 175 -20.41 -32.57 -4.09
CA LYS A 175 -21.81 -32.60 -3.60
C LYS A 175 -22.84 -32.21 -4.68
N ARG A 176 -22.38 -31.68 -5.82
CA ARG A 176 -23.23 -31.28 -6.96
C ARG A 176 -23.28 -32.32 -8.09
N ARG A 177 -22.62 -33.46 -7.92
CA ARG A 177 -22.77 -34.67 -8.74
C ARG A 177 -23.58 -35.70 -7.96
#